data_AF-A0A9P0LC34-F1
#
_entry.id   AF-A0A9P0LC34-F1
#
_cell.length_a   1.000
_cell.length_b   1.000
_cell.length_c   1.000
_cell.angle_alpha   90.00
_cell.angle_beta   90.00
_cell.angle_gamma   90.00
#
_symmetry.space_group_name_H-M   'P 1'
#
loop_
_entity.id
_entity.type
_entity.pdbx_description
1 polymer ?
#
loop_
_entity_poly.entity_id
_entity_poly.type
_entity_poly.pdbx_seq_one_letter_code
_entity_poly.pdbx_strand_id
1 'polypeptide(L)'
;MLQIEDTFFELGRTCKRDCLIICDRGAMDASAFVTKERWDEIMKENCWNSVELRDNRYNQIIHMVTAAKGAEEFYSTEDHNCRSENVDLARELDSRAAASWVGHPYFDVIDNSTDFEDKIRRMIGSVCHKIGIDTGDRLLKNARKHKFLVEGPLPEDSVFPPFQDFEVVHNYLQSNSPNQVRLRKRGQKGHYSYIHTVRRQNTPGGQVIEVKTQIGHRDYINLLTQKDIAHFTIYKRRRCFIHNNQYFQLDMYEQPSHPRLIIFPDETADTEDNHSEGLRNKKVEAHRNIQ
;
A
#
# COMPACT_ATOMS: atom_id res chain seq x y z
N MET A 1 1.28 7.63 26.03
CA MET A 1 2.15 6.96 25.04
C MET A 1 2.85 5.77 25.66
N LEU A 2 3.76 5.96 26.62
CA LEU A 2 4.53 4.85 27.22
C LEU A 2 3.67 3.70 27.75
N GLN A 3 2.61 3.99 28.51
CA GLN A 3 1.69 2.95 29.00
C GLN A 3 1.03 2.12 27.88
N ILE A 4 0.72 2.77 26.74
CA ILE A 4 0.13 2.10 25.58
C ILE A 4 1.17 1.16 24.97
N GLU A 5 2.39 1.64 24.76
CA GLU A 5 3.51 0.81 24.28
C GLU A 5 3.79 -0.35 25.23
N ASP A 6 3.82 -0.12 26.56
CA ASP A 6 4.06 -1.17 27.56
C ASP A 6 3.00 -2.27 27.45
N THR A 7 1.73 -1.87 27.29
CA THR A 7 0.62 -2.82 27.07
C THR A 7 0.86 -3.67 25.82
N PHE A 8 1.26 -3.05 24.69
CA PHE A 8 1.54 -3.80 23.47
C PHE A 8 2.80 -4.67 23.59
N PHE A 9 3.83 -4.22 24.31
CA PHE A 9 5.03 -5.00 24.57
C PHE A 9 4.74 -6.22 25.44
N GLU A 10 3.90 -6.09 26.46
CA GLU A 10 3.41 -7.22 27.27
C GLU A 10 2.58 -8.20 26.44
N LEU A 11 1.69 -7.70 25.60
CA LEU A 11 0.94 -8.54 24.64
C LEU A 11 1.88 -9.25 23.66
N GLY A 12 2.91 -8.57 23.18
CA GLY A 12 3.94 -9.15 22.32
C GLY A 12 4.70 -10.28 23.02
N ARG A 13 5.10 -10.09 24.27
CA ARG A 13 5.79 -11.12 25.09
C ARG A 13 4.94 -12.36 25.37
N THR A 14 3.63 -12.19 25.46
CA THR A 14 2.69 -13.31 25.67
C THR A 14 2.26 -14.00 24.36
N CYS A 15 2.64 -13.45 23.21
CA CYS A 15 2.35 -14.03 21.91
C CYS A 15 3.14 -15.33 21.69
N LYS A 16 2.45 -16.40 21.25
CA LYS A 16 3.07 -17.71 20.93
C LYS A 16 3.71 -17.77 19.53
N ARG A 17 3.67 -16.67 18.79
CA ARG A 17 4.17 -16.56 17.41
C ARG A 17 5.08 -15.34 17.31
N ASP A 18 5.92 -15.32 16.28
CA ASP A 18 6.74 -14.17 15.95
C ASP A 18 5.88 -12.91 15.88
N CYS A 19 6.28 -11.89 16.63
CA CYS A 19 5.54 -10.65 16.79
C CYS A 19 6.46 -9.48 16.47
N LEU A 20 6.06 -8.66 15.50
CA LEU A 20 6.69 -7.38 15.20
C LEU A 20 5.76 -6.27 15.68
N ILE A 21 6.27 -5.40 16.55
CA ILE A 21 5.56 -4.22 17.03
C ILE A 21 6.19 -3.00 16.36
N ILE A 22 5.36 -2.22 15.68
CA ILE A 22 5.77 -1.00 15.00
C ILE A 22 5.16 0.18 15.75
N CYS A 23 6.01 1.02 16.34
CA CYS A 23 5.58 2.26 16.97
C CYS A 23 5.60 3.39 15.94
N ASP A 24 4.43 4.00 15.69
CA ASP A 24 4.36 5.27 14.97
C ASP A 24 4.68 6.39 15.97
N ARG A 25 5.88 6.96 15.85
CA ARG A 25 6.58 7.78 16.87
C ARG A 25 7.11 6.97 18.04
N GLY A 26 8.09 7.53 18.75
CA GLY A 26 8.64 6.97 19.97
C GLY A 26 8.89 8.00 21.07
N ALA A 27 9.26 7.53 22.26
CA ALA A 27 9.37 8.33 23.47
C ALA A 27 10.27 9.56 23.33
N MET A 28 11.40 9.41 22.61
CA MET A 28 12.35 10.50 22.43
C MET A 28 11.84 11.59 21.46
N ASP A 29 10.84 11.32 20.62
CA ASP A 29 10.32 12.31 19.67
C ASP A 29 9.76 13.55 20.38
N ALA A 30 9.21 13.39 21.60
CA ALA A 30 8.69 14.50 22.37
C ALA A 30 9.77 15.57 22.66
N SER A 31 11.03 15.16 22.84
CA SER A 31 12.15 16.08 23.04
C SER A 31 12.40 17.00 21.84
N ALA A 32 11.98 16.59 20.64
CA ALA A 32 12.08 17.42 19.44
C ALA A 32 11.10 18.61 19.47
N PHE A 33 10.08 18.62 20.32
CA PHE A 33 9.04 19.67 20.36
C PHE A 33 9.10 20.57 21.59
N VAL A 34 9.95 20.26 22.57
CA VAL A 34 10.14 21.06 23.79
C VAL A 34 11.57 21.58 23.88
N THR A 35 11.83 22.54 24.77
CA THR A 35 13.19 22.96 25.07
C THR A 35 13.92 21.86 25.86
N LYS A 36 15.25 21.88 25.82
CA LYS A 36 16.06 20.90 26.53
C LYS A 36 15.80 20.94 28.05
N GLU A 37 15.67 22.14 28.62
CA GLU A 37 15.42 22.33 30.04
C GLU A 37 14.10 21.69 30.44
N ARG A 38 13.05 21.89 29.62
CA ARG A 38 11.74 21.29 29.89
C ARG A 38 11.76 19.78 29.71
N TRP A 39 12.52 19.27 28.75
CA TRP A 39 12.71 17.82 28.58
C TRP A 39 13.42 17.21 29.79
N ASP A 40 14.49 17.85 30.27
CA ASP A 40 15.25 17.39 31.44
C ASP A 40 14.40 17.41 32.73
N GLU A 41 13.51 18.40 32.88
CA GLU A 41 12.51 18.43 33.94
C GLU A 41 11.54 17.23 33.85
N ILE A 42 10.97 16.98 32.67
CA ILE A 42 10.06 15.84 32.45
C ILE A 42 10.75 14.52 32.77
N MET A 43 11.99 14.34 32.30
CA MET A 43 12.81 13.16 32.58
C MET A 43 13.01 12.96 34.08
N LYS A 44 13.33 14.04 34.81
CA LYS A 44 13.57 14.01 36.25
C LYS A 44 12.30 13.74 37.05
N GLU A 45 11.20 14.42 36.74
CA GLU A 45 9.90 14.27 37.41
C GLU A 45 9.37 12.83 37.31
N ASN A 46 9.59 12.18 36.17
CA ASN A 46 9.15 10.82 35.93
C ASN A 46 10.21 9.75 36.29
N CYS A 47 11.35 10.16 36.84
CA CYS A 47 12.48 9.27 37.16
C CYS A 47 12.96 8.44 35.95
N TRP A 48 12.90 9.01 34.75
CA TRP A 48 13.38 8.38 33.52
C TRP A 48 14.85 8.67 33.29
N ASN A 49 15.49 7.79 32.53
CA ASN A 49 16.84 8.02 32.03
C ASN A 49 16.89 7.71 30.53
N SER A 50 17.80 8.39 29.83
CA SER A 50 17.87 8.32 28.37
C SER A 50 18.28 6.95 27.87
N VAL A 51 19.05 6.16 28.63
CA VAL A 51 19.46 4.81 28.21
C VAL A 51 18.24 3.88 28.18
N GLU A 52 17.40 3.92 29.21
CA GLU A 52 16.16 3.13 29.23
C GLU A 52 15.18 3.56 28.14
N LEU A 53 14.95 4.86 27.98
CA LEU A 53 13.98 5.36 26.98
C LEU A 53 14.47 5.24 25.54
N ARG A 54 15.75 5.50 25.28
CA ARG A 54 16.33 5.46 23.94
C ARG A 54 16.73 4.03 23.59
N ASP A 55 17.64 3.42 24.37
CA ASP A 55 18.39 2.22 23.97
C ASP A 55 17.68 0.91 24.30
N ASN A 56 17.13 0.79 25.51
CA ASN A 56 16.57 -0.49 25.98
C ASN A 56 15.11 -0.70 25.55
N ARG A 57 14.39 0.38 25.27
CA ARG A 57 12.96 0.33 24.95
C ARG A 57 12.68 -0.08 23.50
N TYR A 58 13.53 0.31 22.55
CA TYR A 58 13.31 0.07 21.13
C TYR A 58 14.44 -0.79 20.56
N ASN A 59 14.12 -1.85 19.82
CA ASN A 59 15.15 -2.70 19.24
C ASN A 59 15.83 -2.06 18.01
N GLN A 60 15.14 -1.14 17.34
CA GLN A 60 15.59 -0.42 16.15
C GLN A 60 14.79 0.87 16.02
N ILE A 61 15.45 1.93 15.56
CA ILE A 61 14.82 3.20 15.20
C ILE A 61 14.99 3.40 13.69
N ILE A 62 13.89 3.66 12.99
CA ILE A 62 13.88 4.00 11.57
C ILE A 62 13.44 5.46 11.42
N HIS A 63 14.36 6.34 11.00
CA HIS A 63 14.03 7.72 10.64
C HIS A 63 13.74 7.84 9.15
N MET A 64 12.47 7.97 8.81
CA MET A 64 12.04 8.27 7.45
C MET A 64 12.12 9.78 7.19
N VAL A 65 13.13 10.22 6.44
CA VAL A 65 13.37 11.66 6.18
C VAL A 65 12.15 12.28 5.50
N THR A 66 11.69 13.43 6.00
CA THR A 66 10.56 14.18 5.44
C THR A 66 10.73 14.47 3.94
N ALA A 67 9.63 14.47 3.17
CA ALA A 67 9.66 14.90 1.77
C ALA A 67 10.15 16.35 1.61
N ALA A 68 10.00 17.19 2.65
CA ALA A 68 10.53 18.55 2.64
C ALA A 68 12.07 18.63 2.50
N LYS A 69 12.80 17.50 2.55
CA LYS A 69 14.26 17.44 2.41
C LYS A 69 14.67 16.51 1.27
N GLY A 70 14.92 17.06 0.08
CA GLY A 70 15.37 16.30 -1.11
C GLY A 70 14.26 15.64 -1.92
N ALA A 71 12.99 15.94 -1.64
CA ALA A 71 11.81 15.50 -2.38
C ALA A 71 10.68 16.55 -2.28
N GLU A 72 11.05 17.83 -2.29
CA GLU A 72 10.19 18.97 -1.94
C GLU A 72 8.96 19.07 -2.84
N GLU A 73 9.08 18.63 -4.09
CA GLU A 73 7.97 18.57 -5.06
C GLU A 73 6.80 17.66 -4.60
N PHE A 74 7.07 16.74 -3.66
CA PHE A 74 6.08 15.83 -3.08
C PHE A 74 5.61 16.29 -1.68
N TYR A 75 6.11 17.40 -1.17
CA TYR A 75 5.68 17.93 0.13
C TYR A 75 4.44 18.80 -0.05
N SER A 76 3.32 18.39 0.57
CA SER A 76 2.06 19.14 0.56
C SER A 76 1.41 19.16 1.95
N THR A 77 0.75 20.28 2.24
CA THR A 77 -0.08 20.51 3.43
C THR A 77 -1.58 20.53 3.10
N GLU A 78 -1.95 20.52 1.81
CA GLU A 78 -3.32 20.79 1.35
C GLU A 78 -4.36 19.73 1.76
N ASP A 79 -3.92 18.47 1.93
CA ASP A 79 -4.80 17.35 2.31
C ASP A 79 -4.58 16.86 3.77
N HIS A 80 -3.81 17.59 4.58
CA HIS A 80 -3.42 17.14 5.93
C HIS A 80 -3.83 18.13 7.02
N ASN A 81 -4.98 17.88 7.66
CA ASN A 81 -5.47 18.66 8.81
C ASN A 81 -4.49 18.77 9.99
N CYS A 82 -3.49 17.89 10.06
CA CYS A 82 -2.50 17.85 11.15
C CYS A 82 -1.14 18.44 10.77
N ARG A 83 -0.97 18.94 9.53
CA ARG A 83 0.32 19.44 9.03
C ARG A 83 0.16 20.89 8.58
N SER A 84 0.63 21.81 9.41
CA SER A 84 0.55 23.25 9.18
C SER A 84 1.91 23.90 8.89
N GLU A 85 2.99 23.15 9.07
CA GLU A 85 4.34 23.64 8.89
C GLU A 85 4.71 23.80 7.40
N ASN A 86 5.36 24.93 7.09
CA ASN A 86 5.96 25.15 5.77
C ASN A 86 7.18 24.24 5.55
N VAL A 87 7.72 24.21 4.34
CA VAL A 87 8.84 23.34 3.96
C VAL A 87 10.05 23.53 4.87
N ASP A 88 10.41 24.77 5.21
CA ASP A 88 11.59 25.06 6.03
C ASP A 88 11.42 24.59 7.48
N LEU A 89 10.27 24.88 8.09
CA LEU A 89 9.96 24.38 9.43
C LEU A 89 9.88 22.85 9.44
N ALA A 90 9.35 22.22 8.39
CA ALA A 90 9.32 20.77 8.26
C ALA A 90 10.73 20.15 8.21
N ARG A 91 11.70 20.78 7.54
CA ARG A 91 13.11 20.36 7.52
C ARG A 91 13.75 20.48 8.91
N GLU A 92 13.45 21.57 9.61
CA GLU A 92 13.97 21.80 10.96
C GLU A 92 13.41 20.74 11.93
N LEU A 93 12.10 20.53 11.92
CA LEU A 93 11.44 19.53 12.76
C LEU A 93 11.92 18.10 12.46
N ASP A 94 12.13 17.76 11.19
CA ASP A 94 12.74 16.48 10.78
C ASP A 94 14.14 16.30 11.38
N SER A 95 14.96 17.36 11.32
CA SER A 95 16.32 17.33 11.85
C SER A 95 16.34 17.23 13.38
N ARG A 96 15.41 17.91 14.07
CA ARG A 96 15.23 17.81 15.53
C ARG A 96 14.75 16.43 15.95
N ALA A 97 13.82 15.85 15.21
CA ALA A 97 13.32 14.49 15.45
C ALA A 97 14.43 13.44 15.21
N ALA A 98 15.25 13.58 14.17
CA ALA A 98 16.40 12.70 14.00
C ALA A 98 17.43 12.86 15.14
N ALA A 99 17.65 14.10 15.58
CA ALA A 99 18.61 14.42 16.64
C ALA A 99 18.23 13.83 18.00
N SER A 100 16.92 13.68 18.31
CA SER A 100 16.47 13.11 19.58
C SER A 100 16.86 11.65 19.77
N TRP A 101 17.11 10.92 18.67
CA TRP A 101 17.51 9.51 18.67
C TRP A 101 19.02 9.30 18.54
N VAL A 102 19.81 10.37 18.41
CA VAL A 102 21.27 10.25 18.30
C VAL A 102 21.84 9.52 19.52
N GLY A 103 22.65 8.50 19.23
CA GLY A 103 23.27 7.61 20.21
C GLY A 103 22.53 6.29 20.42
N HIS A 104 21.35 6.08 19.83
CA HIS A 104 20.75 4.75 19.79
C HIS A 104 21.65 3.77 19.01
N PRO A 105 21.91 2.55 19.51
CA PRO A 105 22.84 1.62 18.87
C PRO A 105 22.39 1.13 17.48
N TYR A 106 21.08 1.17 17.20
CA TYR A 106 20.49 0.70 15.95
C TYR A 106 19.57 1.78 15.38
N PHE A 107 20.16 2.75 14.69
CA PHE A 107 19.45 3.89 14.11
C PHE A 107 19.70 3.96 12.60
N ASP A 108 18.64 3.74 11.83
CA ASP A 108 18.67 3.76 10.37
C ASP A 108 17.97 5.01 9.83
N VAL A 109 18.66 5.76 8.98
CA VAL A 109 18.11 6.96 8.33
C VAL A 109 17.81 6.64 6.87
N ILE A 110 16.53 6.79 6.47
CA ILE A 110 16.06 6.52 5.12
C ILE A 110 15.74 7.83 4.42
N ASP A 111 16.70 8.32 3.63
CA ASP A 111 16.65 9.58 2.90
C ASP A 111 15.78 9.54 1.62
N ASN A 112 15.68 10.67 0.92
CA ASN A 112 14.93 10.79 -0.34
C ASN A 112 15.82 10.67 -1.59
N SER A 113 16.96 9.97 -1.52
CA SER A 113 17.89 9.82 -2.66
C SER A 113 17.35 8.94 -3.80
N THR A 114 16.22 8.26 -3.58
CA THR A 114 15.56 7.35 -4.52
C THR A 114 14.08 7.71 -4.63
N ASP A 115 13.38 7.14 -5.62
CA ASP A 115 11.92 7.26 -5.67
C ASP A 115 11.25 6.66 -4.40
N PHE A 116 9.98 6.98 -4.21
CA PHE A 116 9.23 6.57 -3.03
C PHE A 116 9.18 5.05 -2.85
N GLU A 117 9.06 4.27 -3.94
CA GLU A 117 8.99 2.80 -3.85
C GLU A 117 10.33 2.21 -3.41
N ASP A 118 11.44 2.68 -3.99
CA ASP A 118 12.80 2.30 -3.60
C ASP A 118 13.11 2.75 -2.17
N LYS A 119 12.60 3.91 -1.74
CA LYS A 119 12.72 4.38 -0.35
C LYS A 119 12.05 3.42 0.62
N ILE A 120 10.83 2.99 0.31
CA ILE A 120 10.10 1.99 1.12
C ILE A 120 10.82 0.64 1.10
N ARG A 121 11.37 0.20 -0.04
CA ARG A 121 12.16 -1.03 -0.12
C ARG A 121 13.42 -0.99 0.75
N ARG A 122 14.15 0.14 0.76
CA ARG A 122 15.30 0.33 1.66
C ARG A 122 14.91 0.26 3.12
N MET A 123 13.80 0.89 3.50
CA MET A 123 13.25 0.79 4.85
C MET A 123 12.93 -0.65 5.23
N ILE A 124 12.17 -1.38 4.39
CA ILE A 124 11.82 -2.78 4.65
C ILE A 124 13.09 -3.64 4.73
N GLY A 125 14.07 -3.41 3.86
CA GLY A 125 15.35 -4.10 3.87
C GLY A 125 16.12 -3.90 5.17
N SER A 126 16.16 -2.67 5.70
CA SER A 126 16.78 -2.37 6.99
C SER A 126 16.09 -3.11 8.15
N VAL A 127 14.76 -3.12 8.18
CA VAL A 127 13.98 -3.88 9.19
C VAL A 127 14.25 -5.37 9.07
N CYS A 128 14.15 -5.94 7.86
CA CYS A 128 14.37 -7.36 7.61
C CYS A 128 15.80 -7.80 7.97
N HIS A 129 16.82 -7.01 7.64
CA HIS A 129 18.19 -7.27 8.03
C HIS A 129 18.33 -7.35 9.56
N LYS A 130 17.71 -6.42 10.29
CA LYS A 130 17.76 -6.37 11.75
C LYS A 130 17.11 -7.58 12.42
N ILE A 131 15.98 -8.05 11.90
CA ILE A 131 15.24 -9.20 12.45
C ILE A 131 15.71 -10.55 11.87
N GLY A 132 16.70 -10.54 10.97
CA GLY A 132 17.25 -11.76 10.36
C GLY A 132 16.32 -12.44 9.36
N ILE A 133 15.37 -11.71 8.76
CA ILE A 133 14.53 -12.24 7.69
C ILE A 133 15.28 -12.13 6.36
N ASP A 134 15.54 -13.28 5.75
CA ASP A 134 16.02 -13.33 4.37
C ASP A 134 14.91 -12.88 3.42
N THR A 135 15.16 -11.76 2.75
CA THR A 135 14.22 -11.18 1.78
C THR A 135 14.38 -11.79 0.39
N GLY A 136 15.47 -12.55 0.16
CA GLY A 136 15.87 -13.06 -1.15
C GLY A 136 15.74 -11.97 -2.22
N ASP A 137 15.06 -12.33 -3.31
CA ASP A 137 14.89 -11.42 -4.44
C ASP A 137 13.74 -10.41 -4.29
N ARG A 138 12.95 -10.51 -3.20
CA ARG A 138 11.67 -9.77 -3.07
C ARG A 138 11.82 -8.25 -2.98
N LEU A 139 12.98 -7.79 -2.52
CA LEU A 139 13.31 -6.36 -2.44
C LEU A 139 14.18 -5.88 -3.61
N LEU A 140 14.58 -6.76 -4.53
CA LEU A 140 15.39 -6.36 -5.68
C LEU A 140 14.61 -5.38 -6.56
N LYS A 141 15.30 -4.37 -7.09
CA LYS A 141 14.69 -3.31 -7.93
C LYS A 141 13.92 -3.85 -9.14
N ASN A 142 14.29 -5.02 -9.66
CA ASN A 142 13.64 -5.68 -10.78
C ASN A 142 12.40 -6.50 -10.41
N ALA A 143 12.13 -6.74 -9.12
CA ALA A 143 10.91 -7.42 -8.69
C ALA A 143 9.68 -6.61 -9.13
N ARG A 144 8.96 -7.13 -10.13
CA ARG A 144 7.87 -6.44 -10.82
C ARG A 144 6.59 -7.26 -10.78
N LYS A 145 5.47 -6.55 -10.72
CA LYS A 145 4.16 -7.16 -10.94
C LYS A 145 3.90 -7.26 -12.45
N HIS A 146 3.97 -8.47 -12.98
CA HIS A 146 3.62 -8.76 -14.36
C HIS A 146 2.13 -9.05 -14.49
N LYS A 147 1.59 -8.67 -15.65
CA LYS A 147 0.23 -9.01 -16.07
C LYS A 147 0.31 -9.80 -17.35
N PHE A 148 -0.38 -10.92 -17.38
CA PHE A 148 -0.49 -11.78 -18.54
C PHE A 148 -1.94 -11.84 -18.97
N LEU A 149 -2.15 -11.77 -20.28
CA LEU A 149 -3.38 -12.25 -20.87
C LEU A 149 -3.34 -13.77 -20.83
N VAL A 150 -4.40 -14.39 -20.31
CA VAL A 150 -4.56 -15.84 -20.36
C VAL A 150 -5.46 -16.15 -21.55
N GLU A 151 -4.93 -16.96 -22.46
CA GLU A 151 -5.67 -17.47 -23.60
C GLU A 151 -6.77 -18.43 -23.14
N GLY A 152 -7.95 -18.31 -23.75
CA GLY A 152 -9.12 -19.10 -23.38
C GLY A 152 -9.23 -20.41 -24.17
N PRO A 153 -10.08 -21.36 -23.72
CA PRO A 153 -10.91 -21.30 -22.52
C PRO A 153 -10.12 -21.55 -21.22
N LEU A 154 -10.69 -21.13 -20.08
CA LEU A 154 -10.10 -21.42 -18.78
C LEU A 154 -10.08 -22.93 -18.51
N PRO A 155 -9.01 -23.46 -17.90
CA PRO A 155 -8.99 -24.85 -17.48
C PRO A 155 -10.05 -25.10 -16.40
N GLU A 156 -10.41 -26.37 -16.22
CA GLU A 156 -11.35 -26.78 -15.17
C GLU A 156 -10.83 -26.41 -13.77
N ASP A 157 -11.77 -26.16 -12.85
CA ASP A 157 -11.48 -25.81 -11.46
C ASP A 157 -10.62 -26.88 -10.74
N SER A 158 -10.71 -28.14 -11.17
CA SER A 158 -9.94 -29.29 -10.67
C SER A 158 -8.43 -29.16 -10.89
N VAL A 159 -8.01 -28.40 -11.90
CA VAL A 159 -6.59 -28.19 -12.24
C VAL A 159 -5.93 -27.15 -11.33
N PHE A 160 -6.72 -26.27 -10.71
CA PHE A 160 -6.18 -25.22 -9.86
C PHE A 160 -5.78 -25.78 -8.49
N PRO A 161 -4.67 -25.26 -7.90
CA PRO A 161 -4.41 -25.47 -6.48
C PRO A 161 -5.52 -24.80 -5.64
N PRO A 162 -5.57 -25.04 -4.31
CA PRO A 162 -6.56 -24.40 -3.44
C PRO A 162 -6.70 -22.91 -3.71
N PHE A 163 -7.92 -22.48 -4.03
CA PHE A 163 -8.20 -21.12 -4.49
C PHE A 163 -9.37 -20.49 -3.72
N GLN A 164 -9.47 -19.16 -3.80
CA GLN A 164 -10.63 -18.41 -3.34
C GLN A 164 -11.10 -17.44 -4.43
N ASP A 165 -12.40 -17.41 -4.66
CA ASP A 165 -13.05 -16.52 -5.62
C ASP A 165 -13.69 -15.32 -4.92
N PHE A 166 -13.53 -14.15 -5.53
CA PHE A 166 -14.07 -12.90 -5.03
C PHE A 166 -14.82 -12.17 -6.13
N GLU A 167 -15.98 -11.62 -5.79
CA GLU A 167 -16.67 -10.63 -6.61
C GLU A 167 -15.94 -9.29 -6.48
N VAL A 168 -15.60 -8.67 -7.61
CA VAL A 168 -14.96 -7.37 -7.65
C VAL A 168 -15.70 -6.46 -8.62
N VAL A 169 -16.10 -5.31 -8.12
CA VAL A 169 -16.73 -4.25 -8.91
C VAL A 169 -15.88 -2.99 -8.83
N HIS A 170 -15.57 -2.40 -9.98
CA HIS A 170 -14.93 -1.09 -10.05
C HIS A 170 -15.84 -0.06 -10.71
N ASN A 171 -15.92 1.13 -10.10
CA ASN A 171 -16.60 2.29 -10.64
C ASN A 171 -15.63 3.46 -10.70
N TYR A 172 -15.54 4.15 -11.84
CA TYR A 172 -14.81 5.40 -11.95
C TYR A 172 -15.73 6.56 -11.57
N LEU A 173 -15.18 7.55 -10.87
CA LEU A 173 -15.91 8.74 -10.44
C LEU A 173 -15.51 9.94 -11.30
N GLN A 174 -16.40 10.93 -11.37
CA GLN A 174 -16.09 12.21 -11.98
C GLN A 174 -14.95 12.90 -11.23
N SER A 175 -14.05 13.54 -11.97
CA SER A 175 -12.89 14.25 -11.42
C SER A 175 -12.61 15.49 -12.24
N ASN A 176 -12.36 16.62 -11.58
CA ASN A 176 -12.18 17.93 -12.21
C ASN A 176 -10.74 18.18 -12.72
N SER A 177 -9.84 17.19 -12.60
CA SER A 177 -8.45 17.28 -13.04
C SER A 177 -8.02 15.96 -13.72
N PRO A 178 -6.83 15.84 -14.34
CA PRO A 178 -6.40 14.59 -14.99
C PRO A 178 -6.21 13.41 -14.01
N ASN A 179 -6.58 13.61 -12.75
CA ASN A 179 -6.56 12.62 -11.69
C ASN A 179 -7.68 11.59 -11.89
N GLN A 180 -7.31 10.32 -11.97
CA GLN A 180 -8.27 9.21 -12.04
C GLN A 180 -8.76 8.88 -10.63
N VAL A 181 -10.08 8.89 -10.43
CA VAL A 181 -10.73 8.49 -9.18
C VAL A 181 -11.54 7.22 -9.40
N ARG A 182 -11.39 6.24 -8.51
CA ARG A 182 -12.06 4.94 -8.63
C ARG A 182 -12.46 4.36 -7.28
N LEU A 183 -13.67 3.80 -7.23
CA LEU A 183 -14.14 2.95 -6.15
C LEU A 183 -13.97 1.47 -6.52
N ARG A 184 -13.57 0.66 -5.54
CA ARG A 184 -13.55 -0.80 -5.64
C ARG A 184 -14.39 -1.40 -4.52
N LYS A 185 -15.38 -2.21 -4.88
CA LYS A 185 -16.07 -3.16 -3.98
C LYS A 185 -15.47 -4.54 -4.23
N ARG A 186 -14.99 -5.22 -3.20
CA ARG A 186 -14.46 -6.59 -3.29
C ARG A 186 -15.03 -7.44 -2.16
N GLY A 187 -15.51 -8.64 -2.44
CA GLY A 187 -16.07 -9.48 -1.39
C GLY A 187 -16.41 -10.90 -1.83
N GLN A 188 -16.95 -11.66 -0.89
CA GLN A 188 -17.48 -13.00 -1.09
C GLN A 188 -18.55 -13.28 -0.03
N LYS A 189 -19.53 -14.13 -0.34
CA LYS A 189 -20.58 -14.56 0.61
C LYS A 189 -21.32 -13.38 1.28
N GLY A 190 -21.61 -12.32 0.53
CA GLY A 190 -22.33 -11.13 1.04
C GLY A 190 -21.50 -10.16 1.88
N HIS A 191 -20.23 -10.45 2.16
CA HIS A 191 -19.32 -9.57 2.91
C HIS A 191 -18.34 -8.88 1.97
N TYR A 192 -18.24 -7.55 2.08
CA TYR A 192 -17.47 -6.73 1.16
C TYR A 192 -16.57 -5.73 1.88
N SER A 193 -15.41 -5.47 1.28
CA SER A 193 -14.54 -4.34 1.58
C SER A 193 -14.57 -3.33 0.43
N TYR A 194 -14.34 -2.07 0.79
CA TYR A 194 -14.44 -0.94 -0.12
C TYR A 194 -13.14 -0.13 -0.08
N ILE A 195 -12.62 0.22 -1.25
CA ILE A 195 -11.43 1.06 -1.38
C ILE A 195 -11.75 2.21 -2.32
N HIS A 196 -11.45 3.42 -1.88
CA HIS A 196 -11.37 4.62 -2.70
C HIS A 196 -9.92 4.82 -3.15
N THR A 197 -9.70 4.90 -4.46
CA THR A 197 -8.38 5.13 -5.05
C THR A 197 -8.38 6.44 -5.80
N VAL A 198 -7.41 7.30 -5.49
CA VAL A 198 -7.17 8.55 -6.19
C VAL A 198 -5.77 8.48 -6.79
N ARG A 199 -5.67 8.54 -8.11
CA ARG A 199 -4.40 8.70 -8.83
C ARG A 199 -4.22 10.16 -9.18
N ARG A 200 -3.15 10.77 -8.73
CA ARG A 200 -2.79 12.15 -9.05
C ARG A 200 -1.50 12.22 -9.84
N GLN A 201 -1.43 13.16 -10.77
CA GLN A 201 -0.21 13.50 -11.48
C GLN A 201 -0.05 15.02 -11.43
N ASN A 202 0.88 15.50 -10.61
CA ASN A 202 1.02 16.94 -10.32
C ASN A 202 1.63 17.70 -11.50
N THR A 203 2.49 17.05 -12.29
CA THR A 203 3.17 17.61 -13.47
C THR A 203 3.02 16.68 -14.67
N PRO A 204 2.77 17.20 -15.90
CA PRO A 204 2.71 16.37 -17.11
C PRO A 204 4.00 15.55 -17.28
N GLY A 205 3.88 14.22 -17.37
CA GLY A 205 5.04 13.32 -17.46
C GLY A 205 5.76 13.06 -16.13
N GLY A 206 5.33 13.70 -15.04
CA GLY A 206 5.84 13.47 -13.69
C GLY A 206 5.33 12.17 -13.05
N GLN A 207 5.81 11.89 -11.84
CA GLN A 207 5.44 10.69 -11.10
C GLN A 207 3.92 10.65 -10.81
N VAL A 208 3.32 9.47 -11.01
CA VAL A 208 1.91 9.23 -10.69
C VAL A 208 1.80 8.75 -9.24
N ILE A 209 1.09 9.51 -8.42
CA ILE A 209 0.85 9.22 -7.01
C ILE A 209 -0.49 8.49 -6.89
N GLU A 210 -0.51 7.29 -6.31
CA GLU A 210 -1.75 6.52 -6.09
C GLU A 210 -2.04 6.39 -4.59
N VAL A 211 -3.10 7.07 -4.13
CA VAL A 211 -3.58 6.97 -2.75
C VAL A 211 -4.73 5.98 -2.68
N LYS A 212 -4.66 5.02 -1.76
CA LYS A 212 -5.72 4.04 -1.50
C LYS A 212 -6.24 4.18 -0.08
N THR A 213 -7.53 4.45 0.06
CA THR A 213 -8.19 4.61 1.37
C THR A 213 -9.26 3.54 1.54
N GLN A 214 -9.21 2.82 2.65
CA GLN A 214 -10.30 1.92 3.03
C GLN A 214 -11.49 2.75 3.54
N ILE A 215 -12.68 2.46 3.04
CA ILE A 215 -13.90 3.22 3.37
C ILE A 215 -15.01 2.29 3.86
N GLY A 216 -15.97 2.86 4.60
CA GLY A 216 -17.16 2.15 5.04
C GLY A 216 -18.19 1.95 3.92
N HIS A 217 -19.17 1.09 4.16
CA HIS A 217 -20.28 0.86 3.23
C HIS A 217 -21.05 2.15 2.91
N ARG A 218 -21.35 2.96 3.94
CA ARG A 218 -22.08 4.23 3.79
C ARG A 218 -21.34 5.20 2.87
N ASP A 219 -20.04 5.39 3.09
CA ASP A 219 -19.23 6.31 2.28
C ASP A 219 -19.10 5.81 0.84
N TYR A 220 -19.01 4.49 0.64
CA TYR A 220 -19.02 3.88 -0.69
C TYR A 220 -20.31 4.21 -1.45
N ILE A 221 -21.49 4.07 -0.82
CA ILE A 221 -22.77 4.41 -1.45
C ILE A 221 -22.86 5.90 -1.76
N ASN A 222 -22.44 6.75 -0.82
CA ASN A 222 -22.43 8.20 -1.03
C ASN A 222 -21.53 8.61 -2.20
N LEU A 223 -20.30 8.10 -2.26
CA LEU A 223 -19.37 8.41 -3.35
C LEU A 223 -19.82 7.82 -4.70
N LEU A 224 -20.55 6.70 -4.69
CA LEU A 224 -21.08 6.09 -5.92
C LEU A 224 -22.09 6.99 -6.65
N THR A 225 -22.69 7.97 -5.96
CA THR A 225 -23.55 8.99 -6.61
C THR A 225 -22.81 9.86 -7.62
N GLN A 226 -21.48 9.99 -7.47
CA GLN A 226 -20.60 10.75 -8.37
C GLN A 226 -19.98 9.88 -9.47
N LYS A 227 -20.56 8.69 -9.71
CA LYS A 227 -20.08 7.79 -10.75
C LYS A 227 -20.07 8.49 -12.10
N ASP A 228 -18.95 8.36 -12.79
CA ASP A 228 -18.82 8.89 -14.13
C ASP A 228 -19.57 7.99 -15.12
N ILE A 229 -20.57 8.57 -15.79
CA ILE A 229 -21.39 7.90 -16.80
C ILE A 229 -20.61 7.59 -18.09
N ALA A 230 -19.51 8.30 -18.36
CA ALA A 230 -18.65 8.05 -19.52
C ALA A 230 -17.78 6.80 -19.34
N HIS A 231 -17.67 6.28 -18.12
CA HIS A 231 -16.85 5.11 -17.80
C HIS A 231 -17.72 3.90 -17.42
N PHE A 232 -17.43 2.76 -18.05
CA PHE A 232 -18.11 1.50 -17.74
C PHE A 232 -17.74 1.01 -16.33
N THR A 233 -18.76 0.52 -15.61
CA THR A 233 -18.52 -0.31 -14.41
C THR A 233 -17.84 -1.60 -14.85
N ILE A 234 -16.77 -1.97 -14.17
CA ILE A 234 -16.06 -3.22 -14.43
C ILE A 234 -16.50 -4.25 -13.39
N TYR A 235 -17.12 -5.32 -13.88
CA TYR A 235 -17.44 -6.50 -13.10
C TYR A 235 -16.42 -7.59 -13.39
N LYS A 236 -15.90 -8.22 -12.34
CA LYS A 236 -15.01 -9.36 -12.49
C LYS A 236 -15.07 -10.29 -11.29
N ARG A 237 -14.89 -11.58 -11.57
CA ARG A 237 -14.60 -12.59 -10.57
C ARG A 237 -13.08 -12.77 -10.47
N ARG A 238 -12.52 -12.54 -9.29
CA ARG A 238 -11.09 -12.69 -9.03
C ARG A 238 -10.82 -13.99 -8.29
N ARG A 239 -10.13 -14.92 -8.95
CA ARG A 239 -9.61 -16.15 -8.34
C ARG A 239 -8.20 -15.92 -7.82
N CYS A 240 -7.98 -16.19 -6.55
CA CYS A 240 -6.67 -16.07 -5.90
C CYS A 240 -6.17 -17.45 -5.47
N PHE A 241 -4.93 -17.77 -5.79
CA PHE A 241 -4.32 -19.06 -5.45
C PHE A 241 -2.80 -18.94 -5.34
N ILE A 242 -2.17 -19.93 -4.70
CA ILE A 242 -0.72 -20.04 -4.60
C ILE A 242 -0.26 -21.18 -5.51
N HIS A 243 0.73 -20.90 -6.34
CA HIS A 243 1.38 -21.91 -7.20
C HIS A 243 2.89 -21.65 -7.18
N ASN A 244 3.71 -22.69 -6.99
CA ASN A 244 5.17 -22.60 -6.86
C ASN A 244 5.62 -21.49 -5.88
N ASN A 245 4.98 -21.44 -4.70
CA ASN A 245 5.23 -20.45 -3.65
C ASN A 245 5.03 -18.97 -4.07
N GLN A 246 4.27 -18.75 -5.15
CA GLN A 246 3.91 -17.42 -5.65
C GLN A 246 2.39 -17.23 -5.59
N TYR A 247 1.98 -16.03 -5.20
CA TYR A 247 0.56 -15.67 -5.09
C TYR A 247 0.06 -15.06 -6.41
N PHE A 248 -0.97 -15.68 -6.99
CA PHE A 248 -1.58 -15.26 -8.25
C PHE A 248 -2.95 -14.64 -8.04
N GLN A 249 -3.28 -13.64 -8.87
CA GLN A 249 -4.63 -13.10 -8.98
C GLN A 249 -5.10 -13.22 -10.44
N LEU A 250 -6.08 -14.08 -10.66
CA LEU A 250 -6.70 -14.34 -11.95
C LEU A 250 -8.04 -13.58 -12.04
N ASP A 251 -8.09 -12.55 -12.87
CA ASP A 251 -9.31 -11.75 -13.08
C ASP A 251 -10.10 -12.27 -14.26
N MET A 252 -11.32 -12.76 -14.02
CA MET A 252 -12.29 -13.14 -15.03
C MET A 252 -13.30 -12.01 -15.21
N TYR A 253 -13.24 -11.31 -16.33
CA TYR A 253 -14.16 -10.19 -16.58
C TYR A 253 -15.56 -10.71 -16.92
N GLU A 254 -16.58 -10.05 -16.37
CA GLU A 254 -17.98 -10.42 -16.49
C GLU A 254 -18.78 -9.30 -17.17
N GLN A 255 -19.90 -9.66 -17.79
CA GLN A 255 -20.81 -8.69 -18.39
C GLN A 255 -21.61 -7.94 -17.31
N PRO A 256 -21.95 -6.66 -17.53
CA PRO A 256 -21.64 -5.83 -18.70
C PRO A 256 -20.16 -5.39 -18.71
N SER A 257 -19.51 -5.51 -19.86
CA SER A 257 -18.10 -5.15 -20.06
C SER A 257 -17.92 -4.37 -21.36
N HIS A 258 -16.95 -3.45 -21.41
CA HIS A 258 -16.61 -2.73 -22.63
C HIS A 258 -16.22 -3.72 -23.76
N PRO A 259 -16.60 -3.50 -25.03
CA PRO A 259 -16.30 -4.42 -26.14
C PRO A 259 -14.81 -4.77 -26.27
N ARG A 260 -13.89 -3.80 -26.06
CA ARG A 260 -12.43 -4.04 -26.03
C ARG A 260 -11.91 -4.92 -24.87
N LEU A 261 -12.75 -5.24 -23.87
CA LEU A 261 -12.45 -6.25 -22.84
C LEU A 261 -12.91 -7.65 -23.29
N ILE A 262 -13.62 -7.76 -24.41
CA ILE A 262 -13.97 -9.00 -25.11
C ILE A 262 -13.04 -9.04 -26.33
N ILE A 263 -11.94 -9.78 -26.24
CA ILE A 263 -11.07 -9.96 -27.43
C ILE A 263 -11.74 -11.05 -28.28
N PHE A 264 -12.23 -10.66 -29.46
CA PHE A 264 -12.50 -11.56 -30.57
C PHE A 264 -11.15 -12.07 -31.11
N PRO A 265 -10.93 -13.39 -31.29
CA PRO A 265 -9.86 -13.85 -32.16
C PRO A 265 -10.22 -13.52 -33.63
N ASP A 266 -9.18 -13.28 -34.41
CA ASP A 266 -9.16 -12.78 -35.79
C ASP A 266 -10.28 -13.27 -36.72
N GLU A 267 -10.90 -12.32 -37.45
CA GLU A 267 -11.51 -12.60 -38.75
C GLU A 267 -10.39 -12.82 -39.77
N THR A 268 -10.00 -14.07 -39.99
CA THR A 268 -9.52 -14.49 -41.31
C THR A 268 -10.71 -15.02 -42.09
N ALA A 269 -10.89 -14.48 -43.29
CA ALA A 269 -11.95 -14.80 -44.23
C ALA A 269 -12.10 -16.30 -44.53
N ASP A 270 -13.34 -16.62 -44.94
CA ASP A 270 -13.82 -17.76 -45.72
C ASP A 270 -14.52 -18.95 -45.02
N THR A 271 -15.83 -18.98 -45.28
CA THR A 271 -16.73 -20.11 -45.59
C THR A 271 -17.37 -20.98 -44.50
N GLU A 272 -18.71 -20.86 -44.48
CA GLU A 272 -19.78 -21.85 -44.30
C GLU A 272 -20.16 -22.40 -42.90
N ASP A 273 -21.43 -22.12 -42.57
CA ASP A 273 -22.37 -22.71 -41.61
C ASP A 273 -22.02 -24.02 -40.88
N ASN A 274 -22.09 -24.01 -39.54
CA ASN A 274 -23.25 -24.54 -38.79
C ASN A 274 -23.03 -24.58 -37.26
N HIS A 275 -24.10 -24.24 -36.54
CA HIS A 275 -24.43 -24.51 -35.13
C HIS A 275 -23.35 -25.07 -34.18
N SER A 276 -22.95 -24.29 -33.18
CA SER A 276 -22.72 -24.78 -31.81
C SER A 276 -22.61 -23.62 -30.80
N GLU A 277 -22.91 -23.96 -29.55
CA GLU A 277 -23.17 -23.09 -28.40
C GLU A 277 -22.11 -22.00 -28.15
N GLY A 278 -22.60 -20.82 -27.76
CA GLY A 278 -21.79 -19.65 -27.45
C GLY A 278 -20.83 -19.86 -26.27
N LEU A 279 -19.61 -20.32 -26.55
CA LEU A 279 -18.48 -20.15 -25.66
C LEU A 279 -18.17 -18.65 -25.53
N ARG A 280 -18.60 -18.07 -24.42
CA ARG A 280 -18.25 -16.70 -24.03
C ARG A 280 -16.77 -16.65 -23.68
N ASN A 281 -15.94 -16.20 -24.62
CA ASN A 281 -14.54 -15.90 -24.38
C ASN A 281 -14.41 -14.81 -23.31
N LYS A 282 -13.89 -15.19 -22.13
CA LYS A 282 -13.58 -14.27 -21.03
C LYS A 282 -12.17 -13.76 -21.22
N LYS A 283 -11.97 -12.44 -21.18
CA LYS A 283 -10.63 -11.91 -20.96
C LYS A 283 -10.21 -12.28 -19.55
N VAL A 284 -9.03 -12.88 -19.45
CA VAL A 284 -8.50 -13.34 -18.19
C VAL A 284 -7.14 -12.68 -17.97
N GLU A 285 -7.00 -11.91 -16.91
CA GLU A 285 -5.72 -11.29 -16.55
C GLU A 285 -5.11 -12.01 -15.34
N ALA A 286 -3.99 -12.70 -15.56
CA ALA A 286 -3.19 -13.25 -14.47
C ALA A 286 -2.16 -12.21 -14.03
N HIS A 287 -2.18 -11.87 -12.75
CA HIS A 287 -1.17 -11.02 -12.15
C HIS A 287 -0.17 -11.90 -11.39
N ARG A 288 1.11 -11.78 -11.75
CA ARG A 288 2.22 -12.45 -11.11
C ARG A 288 3.15 -11.41 -10.50
N ASN A 289 3.63 -11.61 -9.28
CA ASN A 289 4.85 -10.92 -8.84
C ASN A 289 6.02 -11.79 -9.33
N ILE A 290 6.77 -11.33 -10.33
CA ILE A 290 7.95 -12.05 -10.83
C ILE A 290 9.19 -11.47 -10.17
N GLN A 291 10.09 -12.41 -9.86
CA GLN A 291 11.47 -12.23 -9.43
C GLN A 291 12.28 -11.40 -10.43
#